data_AF-A0A059UIL4-F1
#
_entry.id   AF-A0A059UIL4-F1
#
_cell.length_a   1.000
_cell.length_b   1.000
_cell.length_c   1.000
_cell.angle_alpha   90.00
_cell.angle_beta   90.00
_cell.angle_gamma   90.00
#
_symmetry.space_group_name_H-M   'P 1'
#
loop_
_entity.id
_entity.type
_entity.pdbx_description
1 polymer ?
#
loop_
_entity_poly.entity_id
_entity_poly.type
_entity_poly.pdbx_seq_one_letter_code
_entity_poly.pdbx_strand_id
1 'polypeptide(L)'
;VLKEQSLTRLLVKEPVPYTLLHKLDFGICRLSVSVPLKMKYSGISCLHNSRIATSYPNLLKRYFDKQNVSFKPFILNGSVEVAYNSGLADVICDLVSTGATLDANGLKEVETVYHSCACLISQKIKSLVPEKKMFIT
;
A
#
# COMPACT_ATOMS: atom_id res chain seq x y z
N VAL A 1 2.89 3.06 -4.89
CA VAL A 1 4.16 3.83 -5.04
C VAL A 1 3.99 5.34 -4.89
N LEU A 2 3.23 6.03 -5.75
CA LEU A 2 3.11 7.50 -5.73
C LEU A 2 2.73 8.06 -4.35
N LYS A 3 1.65 7.53 -3.74
CA LYS A 3 1.17 8.01 -2.44
C LYS A 3 2.15 7.72 -1.30
N GLU A 4 2.80 6.54 -1.34
CA GLU A 4 3.85 6.17 -0.39
C GLU A 4 5.02 7.15 -0.44
N GLN A 5 5.55 7.43 -1.64
CA GLN A 5 6.63 8.39 -1.86
C GLN A 5 6.24 9.82 -1.45
N SER A 6 4.97 10.18 -1.59
CA SER A 6 4.45 11.46 -1.12
C SER A 6 4.50 11.57 0.39
N LEU A 7 4.14 10.50 1.11
CA LEU A 7 4.21 10.46 2.57
C LEU A 7 5.65 10.52 3.05
N THR A 8 6.57 9.79 2.40
CA THR A 8 8.01 9.87 2.69
C THR A 8 8.51 11.31 2.61
N ARG A 9 8.21 12.02 1.51
CA ARG A 9 8.60 13.43 1.34
C ARG A 9 8.01 14.35 2.40
N LEU A 10 6.73 14.18 2.72
CA LEU A 10 6.08 14.98 3.76
C LEU A 10 6.72 14.78 5.14
N LEU A 11 7.19 13.57 5.46
CA LEU A 11 7.90 13.30 6.72
C LEU A 11 9.23 14.05 6.82
N VAL A 12 9.95 14.20 5.70
CA VAL A 12 11.20 14.99 5.63
C VAL A 12 10.97 16.46 5.28
N LYS A 13 9.71 16.94 5.31
CA LYS A 13 9.31 18.32 4.97
C LYS A 13 9.71 18.76 3.55
N GLU A 14 9.81 17.82 2.62
CA GLU A 14 10.07 18.09 1.21
C GLU A 14 8.78 18.38 0.43
N PRO A 15 8.85 19.20 -0.64
CA PRO A 15 7.70 19.44 -1.50
C PRO A 15 7.30 18.16 -2.26
N VAL A 16 6.00 18.04 -2.55
CA VAL A 16 5.44 16.95 -3.37
C VAL A 16 4.95 17.56 -4.69
N PRO A 17 5.81 17.73 -5.70
CA PRO A 17 5.52 18.59 -6.86
C PRO A 17 4.78 17.85 -7.98
N TYR A 18 3.69 17.12 -7.68
CA TYR A 18 2.84 16.52 -8.70
C TYR A 18 1.39 16.97 -8.59
N THR A 19 0.66 16.91 -9.71
CA THR A 19 -0.79 17.05 -9.78
C THR A 19 -1.38 15.78 -10.37
N LEU A 20 -2.44 15.26 -9.74
CA LEU A 20 -3.21 14.15 -10.28
C LEU A 20 -4.13 14.70 -11.36
N LEU A 21 -3.97 14.21 -12.60
CA LEU A 21 -4.75 14.68 -13.74
C LEU A 21 -5.97 13.80 -13.98
N HIS A 22 -5.77 12.48 -14.00
CA HIS A 22 -6.85 11.53 -14.29
C HIS A 22 -6.58 10.18 -13.60
N LYS A 23 -7.64 9.51 -13.15
CA LYS A 23 -7.58 8.13 -12.66
C LYS A 23 -7.99 7.20 -13.78
N LEU A 24 -7.19 6.19 -14.04
CA LEU A 24 -7.45 5.24 -15.10
C LEU A 24 -8.22 4.05 -14.54
N ASP A 25 -8.97 3.41 -15.42
CA ASP A 25 -9.84 2.26 -15.20
C ASP A 25 -9.10 0.91 -15.24
N PHE A 26 -7.77 0.93 -15.28
CA PHE A 26 -6.90 -0.24 -15.23
C PHE A 26 -5.84 -0.16 -14.14
N GLY A 27 -5.12 -1.27 -13.93
CA GLY A 27 -4.13 -1.39 -12.85
C GLY A 27 -4.75 -1.31 -11.46
N ILE A 28 -6.00 -1.76 -11.33
CA ILE A 28 -6.78 -1.71 -10.10
C ILE A 28 -6.23 -2.77 -9.13
N CYS A 29 -5.87 -2.32 -7.95
CA CYS A 29 -5.45 -3.15 -6.84
C CYS A 29 -5.73 -2.45 -5.52
N ARG A 30 -5.46 -3.15 -4.43
CA ARG A 30 -5.53 -2.61 -3.07
C ARG A 30 -4.30 -3.04 -2.31
N LEU A 31 -3.81 -2.17 -1.46
CA LEU A 31 -2.84 -2.54 -0.43
C LEU A 31 -3.63 -3.17 0.71
N SER A 32 -3.33 -4.41 1.05
CA SER A 32 -4.08 -5.17 2.06
C SER A 32 -3.15 -5.83 3.06
N VAL A 33 -3.56 -5.82 4.33
CA VAL A 33 -2.98 -6.70 5.35
C VAL A 33 -3.53 -8.10 5.15
N SER A 34 -2.64 -9.08 5.15
CA SER A 34 -2.98 -10.49 4.98
C SER A 34 -2.39 -11.33 6.11
N VAL A 35 -3.20 -12.25 6.62
CA VAL A 35 -2.88 -13.14 7.75
C VAL A 35 -2.91 -14.59 7.29
N PRO A 36 -2.33 -15.53 8.07
CA PRO A 36 -2.44 -16.97 7.76
C PRO A 36 -3.91 -17.41 7.71
N LEU A 37 -4.26 -18.30 6.77
CA LEU A 37 -5.64 -18.80 6.61
C LEU A 37 -6.23 -19.33 7.92
N LYS A 38 -5.39 -20.03 8.71
CA LYS A 38 -5.75 -20.66 9.99
C LYS A 38 -5.88 -19.66 11.15
N MET A 39 -5.41 -18.43 11.00
CA MET A 39 -5.51 -17.42 12.04
C MET A 39 -6.98 -17.00 12.22
N LYS A 40 -7.46 -17.06 13.47
CA LYS A 40 -8.72 -16.42 13.86
C LYS A 40 -8.47 -14.92 13.95
N TYR A 41 -9.10 -14.18 13.06
CA TYR A 41 -8.98 -12.73 13.00
C TYR A 41 -10.28 -12.11 13.52
N SER A 42 -10.20 -11.38 14.64
CA SER A 42 -11.35 -10.69 15.25
C SER A 42 -11.25 -9.17 15.16
N GLY A 43 -10.41 -8.65 14.26
CA GLY A 43 -10.18 -7.23 14.04
C GLY A 43 -8.71 -6.82 14.20
N ILE A 44 -8.43 -5.56 13.86
CA ILE A 44 -7.06 -5.04 13.76
C ILE A 44 -6.28 -5.09 15.07
N SER A 45 -6.95 -5.04 16.22
CA SER A 45 -6.31 -5.19 17.54
C SER A 45 -5.58 -6.52 17.71
N CYS A 46 -5.95 -7.58 16.97
CA CYS A 46 -5.22 -8.85 16.93
C CYS A 46 -3.79 -8.71 16.40
N LEU A 47 -3.51 -7.63 15.66
CA LEU A 47 -2.22 -7.36 15.03
C LEU A 47 -1.34 -6.44 15.90
N HIS A 48 -1.77 -6.16 17.12
CA HIS A 48 -1.01 -5.32 18.04
C HIS A 48 0.38 -5.93 18.31
N ASN A 49 1.42 -5.13 18.10
CA ASN A 49 2.83 -5.50 18.18
C ASN A 49 3.31 -6.59 17.19
N SER A 50 2.48 -7.00 16.23
CA SER A 50 2.88 -7.93 15.18
C SER A 50 3.96 -7.34 14.27
N ARG A 51 4.86 -8.19 13.79
CA ARG A 51 5.83 -7.86 12.74
C ARG A 51 5.15 -7.95 11.39
N ILE A 52 5.06 -6.83 10.68
CA ILE A 52 4.36 -6.73 9.40
C ILE A 52 5.37 -6.47 8.28
N ALA A 53 5.51 -7.45 7.38
CA ALA A 53 6.32 -7.32 6.18
C ALA A 53 5.62 -6.42 5.16
N THR A 54 6.28 -5.36 4.69
CA THR A 54 5.70 -4.47 3.67
C THR A 54 6.76 -3.67 2.91
N SER A 55 6.47 -3.34 1.64
CA SER A 55 7.18 -2.29 0.90
C SER A 55 6.52 -0.91 1.03
N TYR A 56 5.43 -0.79 1.80
CA TYR A 56 4.62 0.44 1.95
C TYR A 56 4.48 0.88 3.42
N PRO A 57 5.61 1.11 4.13
CA PRO A 57 5.59 1.36 5.56
C PRO A 57 4.81 2.61 5.97
N ASN A 58 4.80 3.68 5.18
CA ASN A 58 4.14 4.93 5.56
C ASN A 58 2.61 4.84 5.38
N LEU A 59 2.15 4.22 4.30
CA LEU A 59 0.72 3.94 4.11
C LEU A 59 0.19 3.02 5.21
N LEU A 60 0.93 1.95 5.51
CA LEU A 60 0.60 1.02 6.58
C LEU A 60 0.57 1.73 7.94
N LYS A 61 1.62 2.50 8.26
CA LYS A 61 1.70 3.27 9.50
C LYS A 61 0.52 4.21 9.65
N ARG A 62 0.21 4.99 8.62
CA ARG A 62 -0.92 5.93 8.64
C ARG A 62 -2.27 5.23 8.86
N TYR A 63 -2.43 4.00 8.38
CA TYR A 63 -3.64 3.22 8.61
C TYR A 63 -3.70 2.69 10.05
N PHE A 64 -2.62 2.10 10.56
CA PHE A 64 -2.53 1.59 11.94
C PHE A 64 -2.65 2.69 13.00
N ASP A 65 -2.03 3.86 12.77
CA ASP A 65 -2.14 5.03 13.65
C ASP A 65 -3.61 5.46 13.83
N LYS A 66 -4.42 5.45 12.77
CA LYS A 66 -5.86 5.79 12.84
C LYS A 66 -6.68 4.83 13.68
N GLN A 67 -6.21 3.59 13.80
CA GLN A 67 -6.86 2.53 14.56
C GLN A 67 -6.30 2.44 16.00
N ASN A 68 -5.34 3.29 16.35
CA ASN A 68 -4.61 3.24 17.63
C ASN A 68 -3.97 1.87 17.89
N VAL A 69 -3.47 1.20 16.85
CA VAL A 69 -2.77 -0.08 16.96
C VAL A 69 -1.30 0.10 16.59
N SER A 70 -0.40 -0.31 17.47
CA SER A 70 1.03 -0.35 17.20
C SER A 70 1.42 -1.64 16.48
N PHE A 71 2.43 -1.57 15.61
CA PHE A 71 3.01 -2.73 14.93
C PHE A 71 4.52 -2.52 14.73
N LYS A 72 5.24 -3.59 14.38
CA LYS A 72 6.68 -3.55 14.06
C LYS A 72 6.87 -3.67 12.55
N PRO A 73 7.32 -2.62 11.85
CA PRO A 73 7.53 -2.71 10.40
C PRO A 73 8.73 -3.60 10.08
N PHE A 74 8.56 -4.53 9.13
CA PHE A 74 9.65 -5.24 8.48
C PHE A 74 9.69 -4.81 7.02
N ILE A 75 10.58 -3.87 6.69
CA ILE A 75 10.62 -3.24 5.37
C ILE A 75 11.49 -4.09 4.45
N LEU A 76 10.96 -4.44 3.28
CA LEU A 76 11.71 -5.13 2.25
C LEU A 76 11.38 -4.60 0.85
N ASN A 77 12.36 -4.71 -0.04
CA ASN A 77 12.22 -4.43 -1.46
C ASN A 77 12.12 -5.78 -2.18
N GLY A 78 10.91 -6.28 -2.41
CA GLY A 78 10.71 -7.57 -3.07
C GLY A 78 9.52 -8.36 -2.52
N SER A 79 9.56 -9.68 -2.70
CA SER A 79 8.48 -10.61 -2.31
C SER A 79 8.31 -10.65 -0.79
N VAL A 80 7.22 -10.04 -0.31
CA VAL A 80 6.84 -10.04 1.11
C VAL A 80 6.45 -11.42 1.61
N GLU A 81 6.04 -12.32 0.70
CA GLU A 81 5.65 -13.69 1.00
C GLU A 81 6.84 -14.49 1.53
N VAL A 82 8.04 -14.21 1.04
CA VAL A 82 9.29 -14.82 1.55
C VAL A 82 9.52 -14.43 3.00
N ALA A 83 9.30 -13.16 3.37
CA ALA A 83 9.49 -12.72 4.75
C ALA A 83 8.56 -13.43 5.74
N TYR A 84 7.32 -13.72 5.33
CA TYR A 84 6.40 -14.54 6.10
C TYR A 84 6.87 -16.00 6.16
N ASN A 85 7.15 -16.62 5.01
CA ASN A 85 7.56 -18.03 4.92
C ASN A 85 8.87 -18.32 5.67
N SER A 86 9.77 -17.33 5.79
CA SER A 86 11.01 -17.42 6.56
C SER A 86 10.87 -17.06 8.04
N GLY A 87 9.66 -16.74 8.53
CA GLY A 87 9.40 -16.40 9.93
C GLY A 87 9.93 -15.02 10.38
N LEU A 88 10.33 -14.18 9.42
CA LEU A 88 10.82 -12.82 9.67
C LEU A 88 9.67 -11.85 10.00
N ALA A 89 8.49 -12.12 9.44
CA ALA A 89 7.26 -11.39 9.71
C ALA A 89 6.13 -12.34 10.15
N ASP A 90 5.23 -11.82 10.98
CA ASP A 90 4.07 -12.57 11.48
C ASP A 90 2.90 -12.50 10.47
N VAL A 91 2.81 -11.37 9.76
CA VAL A 91 1.80 -11.07 8.74
C VAL A 91 2.41 -10.20 7.64
N ILE A 92 1.74 -10.06 6.49
CA ILE A 92 2.22 -9.24 5.37
C ILE A 92 1.23 -8.11 5.06
N CYS A 93 1.73 -7.02 4.47
CA CYS A 93 0.92 -5.98 3.86
C CYS A 93 1.48 -5.63 2.48
N ASP A 94 0.76 -6.01 1.43
CA ASP A 94 1.19 -5.78 0.05
C ASP A 94 0.01 -5.62 -0.92
N LEU A 95 0.32 -5.34 -2.19
CA LEU A 95 -0.66 -5.13 -3.24
C LEU A 95 -1.36 -6.43 -3.61
N VAL A 96 -2.67 -6.40 -3.56
CA VAL A 96 -3.56 -7.50 -3.93
C VAL A 96 -4.48 -7.05 -5.06
N SER A 97 -4.52 -7.85 -6.13
CA SER A 97 -5.51 -7.70 -7.20
C SER A 97 -6.57 -8.80 -7.08
N THR A 98 -6.30 -9.99 -7.61
CA THR A 98 -7.21 -11.16 -7.55
C THR A 98 -7.12 -11.95 -6.25
N GLY A 99 -6.00 -11.87 -5.53
CA GLY A 99 -5.75 -12.67 -4.32
C GLY A 99 -4.96 -13.97 -4.55
N ALA A 100 -4.77 -14.39 -5.81
CA ALA A 100 -4.16 -15.69 -6.15
C ALA A 100 -2.79 -15.94 -5.49
N THR A 101 -1.94 -14.91 -5.37
CA THR A 101 -0.63 -15.02 -4.72
C THR A 101 -0.74 -15.30 -3.22
N LEU A 102 -1.75 -14.72 -2.56
CA LEU A 102 -1.99 -14.96 -1.14
C LEU A 102 -2.46 -16.39 -0.91
N ASP A 103 -3.42 -16.85 -1.72
CA ASP A 103 -3.95 -18.22 -1.65
C ASP A 103 -2.83 -19.25 -1.85
N ALA A 104 -1.95 -19.04 -2.83
CA ALA A 104 -0.80 -19.90 -3.09
C ALA A 104 0.20 -19.98 -1.92
N ASN A 105 0.20 -18.96 -1.03
CA ASN A 105 1.03 -18.90 0.16
C ASN A 105 0.26 -19.18 1.47
N GLY A 106 -1.00 -19.62 1.37
CA GLY A 106 -1.82 -19.93 2.54
C GLY A 106 -2.20 -18.72 3.39
N LEU A 107 -2.32 -17.55 2.75
CA LEU A 107 -2.68 -16.27 3.37
C LEU A 107 -4.08 -15.83 2.92
N LYS A 108 -4.74 -15.01 3.74
CA LYS A 108 -6.02 -14.35 3.41
C LYS A 108 -5.97 -12.88 3.79
N GLU A 109 -6.66 -12.06 3.02
CA GLU A 109 -6.81 -10.64 3.34
C GLU A 109 -7.73 -10.44 4.55
N VAL A 110 -7.41 -9.44 5.37
CA VAL A 110 -8.23 -9.06 6.53
C VAL A 110 -8.50 -7.57 6.62
N GLU A 111 -7.60 -6.73 6.13
CA GLU A 111 -7.77 -5.27 6.15
C GLU A 111 -7.35 -4.66 4.83
N THR A 112 -8.18 -3.78 4.27
CA THR A 112 -7.80 -2.96 3.12
C THR A 112 -7.23 -1.63 3.61
N VAL A 113 -5.95 -1.41 3.37
CA VAL A 113 -5.19 -0.23 3.81
C VAL A 113 -5.37 0.94 2.84
N TYR A 114 -5.36 0.65 1.53
CA TYR A 114 -5.41 1.69 0.50
C TYR A 114 -5.87 1.13 -0.85
N HIS A 115 -6.82 1.78 -1.52
CA HIS A 115 -7.19 1.46 -2.91
C HIS A 115 -6.27 2.19 -3.90
N SER A 116 -5.83 1.47 -4.93
CA SER A 116 -4.91 1.95 -5.95
C SER A 116 -5.41 1.63 -7.36
N CYS A 117 -5.10 2.52 -8.30
CA CYS A 117 -5.34 2.35 -9.72
C CYS A 117 -4.21 3.06 -10.48
N ALA A 118 -4.07 2.78 -11.77
CA ALA A 118 -3.20 3.57 -12.61
C ALA A 118 -3.70 5.02 -12.67
N CYS A 119 -2.79 5.98 -12.72
CA CYS A 119 -3.12 7.40 -12.67
C CYS A 119 -2.21 8.18 -13.62
N LEU A 120 -2.79 9.13 -14.34
CA LEU A 120 -2.02 10.14 -15.07
C LEU A 120 -1.67 11.29 -14.12
N ILE A 121 -0.38 11.63 -14.07
CA ILE A 121 0.14 12.73 -13.24
C ILE A 121 0.99 13.67 -14.08
N SER A 122 1.11 14.92 -13.63
CA SER A 122 2.10 15.88 -14.16
C SER A 122 2.97 16.47 -13.07
N GLN A 123 4.19 16.85 -13.43
CA GLN A 123 5.01 17.73 -12.60
C GLN A 123 4.35 19.11 -12.51
N LYS A 124 4.49 19.79 -11.38
CA LYS A 124 3.87 21.09 -11.11
C LYS A 124 4.63 22.23 -11.83
N ILE A 125 4.65 22.26 -13.17
CA ILE A 125 5.23 23.34 -13.98
C ILE A 125 4.39 23.57 -15.26
N LYS A 126 3.89 24.82 -15.40
CA LYS A 126 3.36 25.52 -16.58
C LYS A 126 2.54 24.73 -17.61
N SER A 127 1.25 25.09 -17.67
CA SER A 127 0.29 24.87 -18.76
C SER A 127 0.55 23.64 -19.63
N LEU A 128 -0.12 22.52 -19.31
CA LEU A 128 -0.39 21.48 -20.31
C LEU A 128 -0.84 22.19 -21.60
N VAL A 129 -0.16 21.87 -22.70
CA VAL A 129 -0.50 22.38 -24.04
C VAL A 129 -1.99 22.10 -24.28
N PRO A 130 -2.79 23.05 -24.80
CA PRO A 130 -4.24 22.90 -24.90
C PRO A 130 -4.68 21.57 -25.54
N GLU A 131 -3.97 21.11 -26.58
CA GLU A 131 -4.20 19.82 -27.25
C GLU A 131 -4.16 18.65 -26.28
N LYS A 132 -3.18 18.62 -25.36
CA LYS A 132 -3.05 17.55 -24.37
C LYS A 132 -4.13 17.60 -23.31
N LYS A 133 -4.71 18.78 -23.02
CA LYS A 133 -5.83 18.89 -22.07
C LYS A 133 -7.10 18.23 -22.63
N MET A 134 -7.31 18.28 -23.95
CA MET A 134 -8.49 17.66 -24.58
C MET A 134 -8.55 16.15 -24.37
N PHE A 135 -7.40 15.47 -24.29
CA PHE A 135 -7.35 14.01 -24.08
C PHE A 135 -7.48 13.57 -22.61
N ILE A 136 -7.54 14.51 -21.67
CA ILE A 136 -7.55 14.24 -20.22
C ILE A 136 -8.97 14.41 -19.63
N THR A 137 -9.85 15.07 -20.38
CA THR A 137 -11.25 15.36 -20.01
C THR A 137 -12.16 14.27 -20.56
#